data_AF-A0A1F6TP20-F1
#
_entry.id   AF-A0A1F6TP20-F1
#
_cell.length_a   1.000
_cell.length_b   1.000
_cell.length_c   1.000
_cell.angle_alpha   90.00
_cell.angle_beta   90.00
_cell.angle_gamma   90.00
#
_symmetry.space_group_name_H-M   'P 1'
#
loop_
_entity.id
_entity.type
_entity.pdbx_description
1 polymer ?
#
loop_
_entity_poly.entity_id
_entity_poly.type
_entity_poly.pdbx_seq_one_letter_code
_entity_poly.pdbx_strand_id
1 'polypeptide(L)'
;MNARPTEEKIYQALRKVIDPELRHNVVDLGFIQDIDIMDDYVHLDIQLTSPYCPFADSIVAMIKQAVEGVEGVKRVEVERACLKGA
;
A
#
# COMPACT_ATOMS: atom_id res chain seq x y z
N MET A 1 16.42 15.47 -13.97
CA MET A 1 16.43 14.10 -13.44
C MET A 1 15.01 13.57 -13.50
N ASN A 2 14.74 12.55 -14.32
CA ASN A 2 13.43 11.88 -14.28
C ASN A 2 13.46 10.95 -13.08
N ALA A 3 12.90 11.41 -11.96
CA ALA A 3 12.80 10.61 -10.75
C ALA A 3 11.73 9.53 -11.00
N ARG A 4 12.17 8.37 -11.51
CA ARG A 4 11.33 7.18 -11.49
C ARG A 4 11.12 6.77 -10.03
N PRO A 5 9.90 6.42 -9.61
CA PRO A 5 9.67 5.86 -8.29
C PRO A 5 10.47 4.56 -8.18
N THR A 6 11.34 4.46 -7.18
CA THR A 6 12.05 3.23 -6.85
C THR A 6 11.32 2.50 -5.75
N GLU A 7 11.42 1.17 -5.74
CA GLU A 7 10.84 0.31 -4.69
C GLU A 7 11.22 0.79 -3.29
N GLU A 8 12.47 1.21 -3.08
CA GLU A 8 12.92 1.75 -1.79
C GLU A 8 12.13 2.97 -1.33
N LYS A 9 11.77 3.89 -2.23
CA LYS A 9 10.94 5.06 -1.90
C LYS A 9 9.52 4.64 -1.53
N ILE A 10 8.97 3.68 -2.26
CA ILE A 10 7.65 3.11 -1.98
C ILE A 10 7.65 2.43 -0.61
N TYR A 11 8.63 1.56 -0.33
CA TYR A 11 8.81 0.92 0.97
C TYR A 11 8.97 1.92 2.12
N GLN A 12 9.71 3.02 1.91
CA GLN A 12 9.82 4.08 2.91
C GLN A 12 8.50 4.81 3.15
N ALA A 13 7.68 5.02 2.12
CA ALA A 13 6.35 5.59 2.26
C ALA A 13 5.41 4.64 3.01
N LEU A 14 5.41 3.35 2.64
CA LEU A 14 4.60 2.31 3.27
C LEU A 14 4.99 2.08 4.74
N ARG A 15 6.27 2.21 5.10
CA ARG A 15 6.76 2.18 6.49
C ARG A 15 6.26 3.34 7.36
N LYS A 16 5.68 4.39 6.79
CA LYS A 16 5.02 5.45 7.57
C LYS A 16 3.57 5.10 7.89
N VAL A 17 3.01 4.11 7.21
CA VAL A 17 1.64 3.64 7.43
C VAL A 17 1.66 2.63 8.55
N ILE A 18 1.21 3.09 9.72
CA ILE A 18 1.10 2.29 10.94
C ILE A 18 -0.37 1.92 11.13
N ASP A 19 -0.60 0.64 11.38
CA ASP A 19 -1.92 0.15 11.74
C ASP A 19 -2.28 0.58 13.17
N PRO A 20 -3.40 1.28 13.40
CA PRO A 20 -3.78 1.76 14.73
C PRO A 20 -4.22 0.64 15.69
N GLU A 21 -4.63 -0.53 15.18
CA GLU A 21 -5.04 -1.68 16.00
C GLU A 21 -3.82 -2.44 16.52
N LEU A 22 -2.90 -2.79 15.61
CA LEU A 22 -1.72 -3.60 15.91
C LEU A 22 -0.49 -2.77 16.30
N ARG A 23 -0.53 -1.45 16.08
CA ARG A 23 0.61 -0.51 16.23
C ARG A 23 1.87 -0.95 15.50
N HIS A 24 1.71 -1.72 14.43
CA HIS A 24 2.79 -2.21 13.57
C HIS A 24 2.65 -1.64 12.16
N ASN A 25 3.75 -1.65 11.42
CA ASN A 25 3.78 -1.17 10.05
C ASN A 25 3.11 -2.19 9.12
N VAL A 26 2.39 -1.72 8.11
CA VAL A 26 1.76 -2.60 7.10
C VAL A 26 2.77 -3.48 6.35
N VAL A 27 4.00 -2.99 6.20
CA VAL A 27 5.14 -3.73 5.63
C VAL A 27 5.59 -4.86 6.56
N ASP A 28 5.64 -4.59 7.86
CA ASP A 28 6.15 -5.51 8.88
C ASP A 28 5.12 -6.61 9.22
N LEU A 29 3.84 -6.26 9.13
CA LEU A 29 2.73 -7.21 9.20
C LEU A 29 2.65 -8.15 7.99
N GLY A 30 3.41 -7.88 6.92
CA GLY A 30 3.39 -8.68 5.70
C GLY A 30 2.09 -8.54 4.90
N PHE A 31 1.39 -7.41 5.04
CA PHE A 31 0.14 -7.17 4.30
C PHE A 31 0.40 -6.85 2.83
N ILE A 32 1.57 -6.29 2.51
CA ILE A 32 2.01 -6.08 1.12
C ILE A 32 2.50 -7.42 0.56
N GLN A 33 1.81 -7.96 -0.45
CA GLN A 33 2.23 -9.16 -1.16
C GLN A 33 3.16 -8.81 -2.30
N ASP A 34 2.75 -7.86 -3.13
CA ASP A 34 3.47 -7.48 -4.34
C ASP A 34 3.41 -5.97 -4.60
N ILE A 35 4.44 -5.45 -5.26
CA ILE A 35 4.59 -4.03 -5.61
C ILE A 35 5.06 -3.97 -7.05
N ASP A 36 4.16 -3.62 -7.96
CA ASP A 36 4.48 -3.45 -9.37
C ASP A 36 4.60 -1.96 -9.70
N ILE A 37 5.76 -1.56 -10.22
CA ILE A 37 6.06 -0.17 -10.54
C ILE A 37 6.24 -0.03 -12.05
N MET A 38 5.23 0.54 -12.71
CA MET A 38 5.18 0.77 -14.14
C MET A 38 5.38 2.26 -14.45
N ASP A 39 6.63 2.70 -14.46
CA ASP A 39 7.04 4.09 -14.78
C ASP A 39 6.42 5.12 -13.81
N ASP A 40 5.31 5.77 -14.17
CA ASP A 40 4.56 6.71 -13.30
C ASP A 40 3.40 6.04 -12.52
N TYR A 41 3.15 4.75 -12.74
CA TYR A 41 2.05 3.99 -12.16
C TYR A 41 2.56 2.99 -11.13
N VAL A 42 1.93 2.93 -9.96
CA VAL A 42 2.25 1.96 -8.91
C VAL A 42 1.01 1.13 -8.62
N HIS A 43 1.15 -0.18 -8.77
CA HIS A 43 0.15 -1.16 -8.38
C HIS A 43 0.64 -1.92 -7.14
N LEU A 44 -0.20 -2.00 -6.12
CA LEU A 44 0.11 -2.64 -4.84
C LEU A 44 -0.92 -3.73 -4.57
N ASP A 45 -0.47 -4.96 -4.40
CA ASP A 45 -1.33 -6.05 -3.96
C ASP A 45 -1.22 -6.22 -2.45
N ILE A 46 -2.36 -6.13 -1.76
CA ILE A 46 -2.43 -6.33 -0.32
C ILE A 46 -3.40 -7.44 0.08
N GLN A 47 -2.99 -8.21 1.08
CA GLN A 47 -3.81 -9.25 1.69
C GLN A 47 -4.18 -8.83 3.11
N LEU A 48 -5.45 -8.46 3.30
CA LEU A 48 -5.98 -8.14 4.61
C LEU A 48 -6.64 -9.38 5.23
N THR A 49 -6.36 -9.58 6.52
CA THR A 49 -6.83 -10.75 7.28
C THR A 49 -8.33 -10.70 7.64
N SER A 50 -9.08 -9.66 7.25
CA SER A 50 -10.52 -9.56 7.53
C SER A 50 -11.30 -8.78 6.46
N PRO A 51 -12.39 -9.35 5.90
CA PRO A 51 -13.16 -8.76 4.80
C PRO A 51 -14.11 -7.63 5.23
N TYR A 52 -14.38 -7.47 6.53
CA TYR A 52 -15.43 -6.58 7.05
C TYR A 52 -14.92 -5.51 8.02
N CYS A 53 -13.60 -5.37 8.17
CA CYS A 53 -13.07 -4.33 9.05
C CYS A 53 -13.26 -2.96 8.39
N PRO A 54 -14.00 -2.00 8.98
CA PRO A 54 -14.11 -0.63 8.45
C PRO A 54 -12.74 0.09 8.38
N PHE A 55 -11.75 -0.44 9.10
CA PHE A 55 -10.37 0.01 9.06
C PHE A 55 -9.60 -0.44 7.81
N ALA A 56 -10.05 -1.49 7.10
CA ALA A 56 -9.42 -1.97 5.87
C ALA A 56 -9.36 -0.87 4.81
N ASP A 57 -10.51 -0.25 4.50
CA ASP A 57 -10.58 0.87 3.55
C ASP A 57 -9.77 2.08 4.02
N SER A 58 -9.68 2.31 5.34
CA SER A 58 -8.84 3.38 5.90
C SER A 58 -7.35 3.09 5.70
N ILE A 59 -6.90 1.86 5.92
CA ILE A 59 -5.51 1.44 5.68
C ILE A 59 -5.16 1.55 4.20
N VAL A 60 -6.04 1.05 3.32
CA VAL A 60 -5.87 1.19 1.86
C VAL A 60 -5.73 2.65 1.47
N ALA A 61 -6.59 3.52 2.00
CA ALA A 61 -6.51 4.96 1.73
C ALA A 61 -5.18 5.56 2.23
N MET A 62 -4.73 5.20 3.44
CA MET A 62 -3.45 5.65 3.98
C MET A 62 -2.25 5.18 3.14
N ILE A 63 -2.26 3.92 2.69
CA ILE A 63 -1.26 3.36 1.78
C ILE A 63 -1.24 4.15 0.48
N LYS A 64 -2.42 4.32 -0.14
CA LYS A 64 -2.58 5.04 -1.40
C LYS A 64 -2.05 6.47 -1.27
N GLN A 65 -2.43 7.19 -0.21
CA GLN A 65 -1.95 8.56 0.03
C GLN A 65 -0.45 8.63 0.29
N ALA A 66 0.11 7.69 1.05
CA ALA A 66 1.55 7.65 1.31
C ALA A 66 2.34 7.47 0.00
N VAL A 67 1.86 6.61 -0.89
CA VAL A 67 2.50 6.32 -2.18
C VAL A 67 2.25 7.42 -3.21
N GLU A 68 1.06 8.04 -3.23
CA GLU A 68 0.77 9.23 -4.04
C GLU A 68 1.66 10.42 -3.67
N GLY A 69 2.17 10.47 -2.43
CA GLY A 69 3.15 11.47 -1.99
C GLY A 69 4.58 11.21 -2.46
N VAL A 70 4.87 10.08 -3.12
CA VAL A 70 6.21 9.75 -3.60
C VAL A 70 6.48 10.48 -4.92
N GLU A 71 7.60 11.21 -4.95
CA GLU A 71 8.03 11.95 -6.13
C GLU A 71 8.29 11.00 -7.32
N GLY A 72 7.49 11.16 -8.38
CA GLY A 72 7.51 10.30 -9.58
C GLY A 72 6.24 9.44 -9.75
N VAL A 73 5.37 9.37 -8.74
CA VAL A 73 4.11 8.62 -8.83
C VAL A 73 2.99 9.55 -9.32
N LYS A 74 2.36 9.22 -10.45
CA LYS A 74 1.14 9.92 -10.91
C LYS A 74 -0.14 9.19 -10.58
N ARG A 75 -0.06 7.86 -10.48
CA ARG A 75 -1.25 7.03 -10.28
C ARG A 75 -0.90 5.83 -9.41
N VAL A 76 -1.76 5.61 -8.41
CA VAL A 76 -1.65 4.51 -7.46
C VAL A 76 -2.93 3.69 -7.51
N GLU A 77 -2.76 2.39 -7.68
CA GLU A 77 -3.81 1.40 -7.55
C GLU A 77 -3.44 0.43 -6.44
N VAL A 78 -4.39 0.17 -5.55
CA VAL A 78 -4.22 -0.78 -4.47
C VAL A 78 -5.28 -1.85 -4.68
N GLU A 79 -4.84 -3.04 -5.07
CA GLU A 79 -5.70 -4.20 -5.18
C GLU A 79 -5.71 -4.93 -3.84
N ARG A 80 -6.92 -5.28 -3.39
CA ARG A 80 -7.12 -6.06 -2.18
C ARG A 80 -7.58 -7.44 -2.57
N ALA A 81 -6.79 -8.45 -2.24
CA ALA A 81 -7.22 -9.83 -2.29
C ALA A 81 -8.19 -10.10 -1.13
N CYS A 82 -9.44 -9.65 -1.29
CA CYS A 82 -10.52 -10.10 -0.43
C CYS A 82 -10.82 -11.55 -0.82
N LEU A 83 -10.51 -12.50 0.05
CA LEU A 83 -11.06 -13.85 -0.03
C LEU A 83 -12.59 -13.71 -0.06
N LYS A 84 -13.16 -13.79 -1.26
CA LYS A 84 -14.61 -13.88 -1.46
C LYS A 84 -15.08 -15.17 -0.78
N GLY A 85 -15.64 -15.06 0.41
CA GLY A 85 -16.30 -16.17 1.11
C GLY A 85 -16.33 -15.89 2.61
N ALA A 86 -17.47 -15.81 3.28
CA ALA A 86 -18.85 -16.12 2.91
C ALA A 86 -19.82 -15.28 3.76
#